data_AF-A0A969X7N8-F1
#
_entry.id   AF-A0A969X7N8-F1
#
_cell.length_a   1.000
_cell.length_b   1.000
_cell.length_c   1.000
_cell.angle_alpha   90.00
_cell.angle_beta   90.00
_cell.angle_gamma   90.00
#
_symmetry.space_group_name_H-M   'P 1'
#
loop_
_entity.id
_entity.type
_entity.pdbx_description
1 polymer ?
#
loop_
_entity_poly.entity_id
_entity_poly.type
_entity_poly.pdbx_seq_one_letter_code
_entity_poly.pdbx_strand_id
1 'polypeptide(L)'
;GASGGKLVIGTEPTFPPYEYTQGNDIIGVDIDIMAAVAKKLNMELVVENMSFEGLIPAVKSGKIKVIAAGMSVSEDRKVNVSFSDPYTDAKQVVLMRKSSQK
;
A
#
# COMPACT_ATOMS: atom_id res chain seq x y z
N GLY A 1 -6.07 18.12 -18.41
CA GLY A 1 -5.35 16.84 -18.31
C GLY A 1 -4.10 17.08 -17.52
N ALA A 2 -3.94 16.45 -16.35
CA ALA A 2 -2.83 16.73 -15.45
C ALA A 2 -1.59 15.91 -15.85
N SER A 3 -0.89 16.36 -16.89
CA SER A 3 0.48 15.93 -17.16
C SER A 3 1.42 16.65 -16.17
N GLY A 4 2.02 15.89 -15.22
CA GLY A 4 3.08 16.38 -14.33
C GLY A 4 2.75 16.52 -12.84
N GLY A 5 1.84 15.69 -12.28
CA GLY A 5 1.52 15.70 -10.84
C GLY A 5 2.33 14.72 -9.99
N LYS A 6 2.26 14.85 -8.66
CA LYS A 6 2.76 13.85 -7.70
C LYS A 6 1.69 12.78 -7.44
N LEU A 7 2.06 11.51 -7.58
CA LEU A 7 1.26 10.38 -7.11
C LEU A 7 1.64 10.12 -5.65
N VAL A 8 0.93 10.78 -4.74
CA VAL A 8 1.15 10.62 -3.30
C VAL A 8 0.45 9.34 -2.84
N ILE A 9 1.23 8.36 -2.37
CA ILE A 9 0.72 7.10 -1.83
C ILE A 9 0.88 7.09 -0.31
N GLY A 10 -0.03 6.44 0.40
CA GLY A 10 0.10 6.16 1.83
C GLY A 10 0.42 4.69 2.08
N THR A 11 1.35 4.43 2.99
CA THR A 11 1.75 3.08 3.40
C THR A 11 2.13 3.03 4.89
N GLU A 12 2.19 1.83 5.47
CA GLU A 12 2.77 1.58 6.79
C GLU A 12 3.93 0.57 6.62
N PRO A 13 5.21 0.99 6.59
CA PRO A 13 6.34 0.17 6.17
C PRO A 13 6.83 -0.78 7.28
N THR A 14 5.93 -1.64 7.73
CA THR A 14 6.10 -2.61 8.83
C THR A 14 5.80 -4.04 8.39
N PHE A 15 5.50 -4.26 7.10
CA PHE A 15 4.97 -5.51 6.56
C PHE A 15 5.78 -6.07 5.37
N PRO A 16 7.00 -6.58 5.60
CA PRO A 16 7.78 -7.23 4.56
C PRO A 16 7.09 -8.52 4.06
N PRO A 17 7.18 -8.86 2.75
CA PRO A 17 7.96 -8.17 1.71
C PRO A 17 7.22 -7.03 1.00
N TYR A 18 6.00 -6.70 1.43
CA TYR A 18 5.11 -5.76 0.73
C TYR A 18 5.58 -4.31 0.91
N GLU A 19 5.79 -3.88 2.15
CA GLU A 19 6.31 -2.56 2.48
C GLU A 19 7.16 -2.62 3.76
N TYR A 20 8.38 -2.12 3.70
CA TYR A 20 9.28 -2.09 4.84
C TYR A 20 10.33 -0.99 4.68
N THR A 21 10.91 -0.59 5.81
CA THR A 21 12.02 0.36 5.82
C THR A 21 13.35 -0.37 5.61
N GLN A 22 14.17 0.14 4.71
CA GLN A 22 15.56 -0.26 4.53
C GLN A 22 16.45 0.98 4.57
N GLY A 23 17.15 1.19 5.69
CA GLY A 23 17.87 2.43 5.94
C GLY A 23 16.89 3.60 6.04
N ASN A 24 17.01 4.58 5.16
CA ASN A 24 16.12 5.74 5.09
C ASN A 24 15.00 5.59 4.05
N ASP A 25 15.00 4.51 3.28
CA ASP A 25 14.07 4.30 2.19
C ASP A 25 12.93 3.37 2.60
N ILE A 26 11.75 3.61 2.02
CA ILE A 26 10.61 2.70 2.09
C ILE A 26 10.60 1.90 0.79
N ILE A 27 10.74 0.58 0.92
CA ILE A 27 10.84 -0.34 -0.22
C ILE A 27 9.89 -1.52 -0.04
N GLY A 28 9.71 -2.29 -1.10
CA GLY A 28 8.90 -3.50 -1.10
C GLY A 28 8.02 -3.61 -2.34
N VAL A 29 7.30 -4.72 -2.44
CA VAL A 29 6.46 -5.05 -3.61
C VAL A 29 5.43 -3.95 -3.88
N ASP A 30 4.81 -3.39 -2.85
CA ASP A 30 3.79 -2.34 -3.00
C ASP A 30 4.42 -1.05 -3.57
N ILE A 31 5.64 -0.72 -3.17
CA ILE A 31 6.37 0.46 -3.68
C ILE A 31 6.80 0.27 -5.13
N ASP A 32 7.28 -0.93 -5.49
CA ASP A 32 7.69 -1.25 -6.86
C ASP A 32 6.51 -1.18 -7.85
N ILE A 33 5.35 -1.70 -7.44
CA ILE A 33 4.11 -1.61 -8.23
C ILE A 33 3.71 -0.15 -8.42
N MET A 34 3.69 0.64 -7.34
CA MET A 34 3.31 2.05 -7.42
C MET A 34 4.29 2.90 -8.22
N ALA A 35 5.59 2.57 -8.21
CA ALA A 35 6.57 3.21 -9.08
C ALA A 35 6.30 2.93 -10.56
N ALA A 36 5.94 1.70 -10.91
CA ALA A 36 5.56 1.34 -12.28
C ALA A 36 4.27 2.06 -12.73
N VAL A 37 3.29 2.20 -11.83
CA VAL A 37 2.05 2.96 -12.09
C VAL A 37 2.36 4.44 -12.27
N ALA A 38 3.14 5.06 -11.38
CA ALA A 38 3.53 6.46 -11.48
C ALA A 38 4.24 6.75 -12.81
N LYS A 39 5.15 5.86 -13.24
CA LYS A 39 5.84 5.97 -14.53
C LYS A 39 4.87 5.90 -15.71
N LYS A 40 3.88 5.00 -15.70
CA LYS A 40 2.85 4.91 -16.75
C LYS A 40 1.97 6.15 -16.80
N LEU A 41 1.70 6.76 -15.65
CA LEU A 41 0.90 7.99 -15.54
C LEU A 41 1.72 9.27 -15.78
N ASN A 42 3.04 9.16 -16.00
CA ASN A 42 3.96 10.29 -16.09
C ASN A 42 3.87 11.22 -14.86
N MET A 43 3.88 10.61 -13.67
CA MET A 43 3.79 11.26 -12.36
C MET A 43 5.01 10.93 -11.48
N GLU A 44 5.34 11.82 -10.55
CA GLU A 44 6.38 11.58 -9.52
C GLU A 44 5.77 10.76 -8.37
N LEU A 45 6.34 9.60 -8.03
CA LEU A 45 5.90 8.83 -6.87
C LEU A 45 6.36 9.52 -5.58
N VAL A 46 5.44 9.75 -4.65
CA VAL A 46 5.73 10.23 -3.30
C VAL A 46 5.14 9.24 -2.30
N VAL A 47 5.96 8.72 -1.39
CA VAL A 47 5.55 7.73 -0.40
C VAL A 47 5.43 8.39 0.97
N GLU A 48 4.23 8.35 1.54
CA GLU A 48 3.93 8.87 2.87
C GLU A 48 3.79 7.70 3.87
N ASN A 49 4.65 7.68 4.87
CA ASN A 49 4.54 6.76 6.00
C ASN A 49 3.47 7.27 6.98
N MET A 50 2.44 6.46 7.23
CA MET A 50 1.42 6.74 8.24
C MET A 50 0.85 5.45 8.82
N SER A 51 0.12 5.57 9.94
CA SER A 51 -0.54 4.41 10.53
C SER A 51 -1.58 3.81 9.60
N PHE A 52 -1.71 2.49 9.62
CA PHE A 52 -2.65 1.75 8.78
C PHE A 52 -4.11 2.19 8.99
N GLU A 53 -4.49 2.51 10.23
CA GLU A 53 -5.81 3.08 10.58
C GLU A 53 -6.04 4.47 9.97
N GLY A 54 -4.97 5.25 9.76
CA GLY A 54 -5.01 6.59 9.19
C GLY A 54 -5.11 6.64 7.66
N LEU A 55 -4.85 5.52 6.97
CA LEU A 55 -4.82 5.46 5.50
C LEU A 55 -6.17 5.79 4.85
N ILE A 56 -7.26 5.20 5.36
CA ILE A 56 -8.61 5.42 4.81
C ILE A 56 -9.06 6.89 4.97
N PRO A 57 -8.95 7.51 6.16
CA PRO A 57 -9.20 8.95 6.30
C PRO A 57 -8.30 9.80 5.40
N ALA A 58 -7.02 9.46 5.27
CA ALA A 58 -6.08 10.22 4.45
C ALA A 58 -6.46 10.22 2.96
N VAL A 59 -6.89 9.08 2.41
CA VAL A 59 -7.33 9.03 1.00
C VAL A 59 -8.67 9.76 0.81
N LYS A 60 -9.60 9.65 1.77
CA LYS A 60 -10.89 10.38 1.72
C LYS A 60 -10.71 11.89 1.79
N SER A 61 -9.75 12.36 2.58
CA SER A 61 -9.41 13.79 2.66
C SER A 61 -8.66 14.31 1.43
N GLY A 62 -8.16 13.42 0.57
CA GLY A 62 -7.35 13.75 -0.60
C GLY A 62 -5.87 14.05 -0.28
N LYS A 63 -5.45 13.89 0.99
CA LYS A 63 -4.04 14.01 1.43
C LYS A 63 -3.14 13.03 0.67
N ILE A 64 -3.60 11.80 0.51
CA ILE A 64 -2.99 10.78 -0.36
C ILE A 64 -3.96 10.46 -1.50
N LYS A 65 -3.43 9.93 -2.60
CA LYS A 65 -4.20 9.52 -3.79
C LYS A 65 -4.48 8.02 -3.81
N VAL A 66 -3.56 7.22 -3.27
CA VAL A 66 -3.63 5.76 -3.28
C VAL A 66 -3.13 5.22 -1.95
N ILE A 67 -3.70 4.10 -1.52
CA ILE A 67 -3.20 3.30 -0.39
C ILE A 67 -2.48 2.09 -0.98
N ALA A 68 -1.23 1.86 -0.59
CA ALA A 68 -0.44 0.68 -0.96
C ALA A 68 0.23 0.15 0.31
N ALA A 69 -0.47 -0.76 1.01
CA ALA A 69 -0.10 -1.26 2.33
C ALA A 69 -0.64 -2.68 2.59
N GLY A 70 -0.57 -3.56 1.58
CA GLY A 70 -1.11 -4.92 1.65
C GLY A 70 -2.60 -5.00 2.06
N MET A 71 -3.38 -3.94 1.80
CA MET A 71 -4.70 -3.76 2.40
C MET A 71 -5.71 -4.76 1.83
N SER A 72 -6.11 -5.75 2.64
CA SER A 72 -7.14 -6.70 2.23
C SER A 72 -8.48 -6.01 1.99
N VAL A 73 -9.16 -6.45 0.94
CA VAL A 73 -10.50 -6.01 0.56
C VAL A 73 -11.51 -6.55 1.59
N SER A 74 -12.28 -5.67 2.21
CA SER A 74 -13.44 -6.03 3.03
C SER A 74 -14.65 -5.17 2.65
N GLU A 75 -15.85 -5.68 2.89
CA GLU A 75 -17.10 -4.96 2.56
C GLU A 75 -17.16 -3.59 3.27
N ASP A 76 -16.77 -3.51 4.54
CA ASP A 76 -16.71 -2.24 5.29
C ASP A 76 -15.77 -1.20 4.67
N ARG A 77 -14.67 -1.65 4.05
CA ARG A 77 -13.71 -0.77 3.39
C ARG A 77 -14.19 -0.34 2.01
N LYS A 78 -14.86 -1.22 1.27
CA LYS A 78 -15.45 -0.88 -0.05
C LYS A 78 -16.47 0.25 0.05
N VAL A 79 -17.16 0.36 1.18
CA VAL A 79 -18.09 1.48 1.45
C VAL A 79 -17.35 2.82 1.51
N ASN A 80 -16.07 2.81 1.90
CA ASN A 80 -15.30 4.02 2.20
C ASN A 80 -14.27 4.38 1.13
N VAL A 81 -13.77 3.41 0.37
CA VAL A 81 -12.73 3.60 -0.65
C VAL A 81 -12.97 2.67 -1.83
N SER A 82 -12.60 3.11 -3.03
CA SER A 82 -12.53 2.24 -4.21
C SER A 82 -11.24 1.42 -4.17
N PHE A 83 -11.32 0.16 -4.55
CA PHE A 83 -10.16 -0.72 -4.72
C PHE A 83 -9.80 -0.84 -6.20
N SER A 84 -8.52 -1.05 -6.50
CA SER A 84 -8.10 -1.49 -7.83
C SER A 84 -8.53 -2.93 -8.08
N ASP A 85 -8.31 -3.42 -9.30
CA ASP A 85 -8.23 -4.86 -9.52
C ASP A 85 -7.15 -5.45 -8.57
N PRO A 86 -7.37 -6.64 -7.98
CA PRO A 86 -6.42 -7.24 -7.07
C PRO A 86 -5.07 -7.45 -7.77
N TYR A 87 -4.00 -6.85 -7.24
CA TYR A 87 -2.64 -7.04 -7.75
C TYR A 87 -1.92 -8.23 -7.10
N THR A 88 -2.50 -8.79 -6.04
CA THR A 88 -2.04 -10.00 -5.34
C THR A 88 -3.23 -10.77 -4.78
N ASP A 89 -3.11 -12.09 -4.71
CA ASP A 89 -4.08 -12.98 -4.07
C ASP A 89 -3.46 -13.43 -2.73
N ALA A 90 -3.67 -12.63 -1.68
CA ALA A 90 -3.09 -12.88 -0.36
C ALA A 90 -3.94 -13.91 0.41
N LYS A 91 -3.46 -15.16 0.47
CA LYS A 91 -4.06 -16.19 1.34
C LYS A 91 -3.55 -16.00 2.77
N GLN A 92 -4.47 -15.84 3.73
CA GLN A 92 -4.12 -15.89 5.14
C GLN A 92 -3.57 -17.29 5.48
N VAL A 93 -2.33 -17.35 5.97
CA VAL A 93 -1.70 -18.58 6.44
C VAL A 93 -1.36 -18.45 7.91
N VAL A 94 -1.48 -19.55 8.66
CA VAL A 94 -1.07 -19.60 10.06
C VAL A 94 0.43 -19.90 10.12
N LEU A 95 1.22 -18.94 10.61
CA LEU A 95 2.64 -19.14 10.92
C LEU A 95 2.78 -19.75 12.31
N MET A 96 3.35 -20.95 12.43
CA MET A 96 3.74 -21.55 13.71
C MET A 96 5.26 -21.74 13.82
N ARG A 97 5.78 -21.67 15.05
CA ARG A 97 7.16 -22.11 15.35
C ARG A 97 7.29 -23.60 15.05
N LYS A 98 8.42 -24.00 14.45
CA LYS A 98 8.72 -25.42 14.12
C LYS A 98 8.63 -26.35 15.35
N SER A 99 8.82 -25.83 16.56
CA SER A 99 8.70 -26.56 17.84
C SER A 99 7.27 -26.78 18.33
N SER A 100 6.26 -26.23 17.66
CA SER A 100 4.84 -26.35 18.04
C SER A 100 4.07 -27.39 17.23
N GLN A 101 4.75 -28.14 16.36
CA GLN A 101 4.16 -29.31 15.70
C GLN A 101 4.30 -30.50 16.65
N LYS A 102 3.22 -30.85 17.35
CA LYS A 102 3.04 -32.17 17.96
C LYS A 102 2.28 -33.05 17.00
#